data_AF-A0A2E7CP09-F1
#
_entry.id   AF-A0A2E7CP09-F1
#
_cell.length_a   1.000
_cell.length_b   1.000
_cell.length_c   1.000
_cell.angle_alpha   90.00
_cell.angle_beta   90.00
_cell.angle_gamma   90.00
#
_symmetry.space_group_name_H-M   'P 1'
#
loop_
_entity.id
_entity.type
_entity.pdbx_description
1 polymer ?
#
loop_
_entity_poly.entity_id
_entity_poly.type
_entity_poly.pdbx_seq_one_letter_code
_entity_poly.pdbx_strand_id
1 'polypeptide(L)'
;MYIFFLSLLACFDWGIMKKIAPHRLAHRNYGEQVWTVAEEKEIPYAYLMALIVLECSGELPCGNRTEPHVYDRLKKVQQGTKSSYQHVKKKHLKKLSDEGLKNLATSWGPFQLMGYQAIELNSTVSDIRSTELGVELGARWIKKNYGNDLKAGRFKDAFHKHNTGQPYPADGKPKTHDPEYVNRGLHYMEIFSTEEYRY
;
A
#
# COMPACT_ATOMS: atom_id res chain seq x y z
N MET A 1 -17.44 -48.27 -44.37
CA MET A 1 -16.43 -47.44 -45.05
C MET A 1 -16.54 -46.02 -44.49
N TYR A 2 -15.54 -45.60 -43.69
CA TYR A 2 -15.18 -44.25 -43.20
C TYR A 2 -16.31 -43.24 -42.87
N ILE A 3 -16.64 -43.02 -41.59
CA ILE A 3 -16.03 -42.05 -40.64
C ILE A 3 -16.03 -40.61 -41.17
N PHE A 4 -16.75 -39.69 -40.52
CA PHE A 4 -16.17 -38.44 -40.00
C PHE A 4 -17.01 -37.88 -38.84
N PHE A 5 -16.48 -38.04 -37.63
CA PHE A 5 -16.84 -37.29 -36.43
C PHE A 5 -16.43 -35.83 -36.63
N LEU A 6 -17.38 -34.90 -36.61
CA LEU A 6 -17.10 -33.48 -36.39
C LEU A 6 -16.87 -33.27 -34.89
N SER A 7 -15.60 -33.34 -34.49
CA SER A 7 -15.16 -32.90 -33.17
C SER A 7 -15.17 -31.37 -33.13
N LEU A 8 -16.06 -30.83 -32.30
CA LEU A 8 -16.09 -29.42 -31.94
C LEU A 8 -14.88 -29.14 -31.04
N LEU A 9 -13.72 -28.88 -31.63
CA LEU A 9 -12.57 -28.35 -30.92
C LEU A 9 -12.87 -26.89 -30.58
N ALA A 10 -13.38 -26.67 -29.37
CA ALA A 10 -13.24 -25.39 -28.70
C ALA A 10 -11.74 -25.14 -28.51
N CYS A 11 -11.14 -24.39 -29.44
CA CYS A 11 -9.87 -23.70 -29.18
C CYS A 11 -10.15 -22.65 -28.11
N PHE A 12 -10.14 -23.09 -26.85
CA PHE A 12 -10.07 -22.21 -25.70
C PHE A 12 -8.66 -21.62 -25.71
N ASP A 13 -8.53 -20.46 -26.34
CA ASP A 13 -7.28 -19.73 -26.46
C ASP A 13 -6.89 -19.20 -25.07
N TRP A 14 -6.24 -20.05 -24.28
CA TRP A 14 -5.71 -19.73 -22.94
C TRP A 14 -4.63 -18.62 -23.00
N GLY A 15 -4.23 -18.18 -24.20
CA GLY A 15 -3.15 -17.23 -24.46
C GLY A 15 -3.51 -15.75 -24.41
N ILE A 16 -4.79 -15.35 -24.30
CA ILE A 16 -5.18 -13.92 -24.31
C ILE A 16 -6.15 -13.57 -23.18
N MET A 17 -5.77 -13.89 -21.93
CA MET A 17 -6.25 -13.09 -20.82
C MET A 17 -5.51 -11.75 -20.86
N LYS A 18 -6.11 -10.71 -21.47
CA LYS A 18 -5.61 -9.34 -21.32
C LYS A 18 -5.52 -9.04 -19.82
N LYS A 19 -4.31 -8.96 -19.27
CA LYS A 19 -4.09 -8.56 -17.87
C LYS A 19 -4.78 -7.21 -17.68
N ILE A 20 -5.74 -7.15 -16.75
CA ILE A 20 -6.45 -5.90 -16.43
C ILE A 20 -5.40 -4.86 -16.04
N ALA A 21 -5.50 -3.66 -16.60
CA ALA A 21 -4.58 -2.58 -16.27
C ALA A 21 -4.64 -2.28 -14.75
N PRO A 22 -3.51 -2.08 -14.06
CA PRO A 22 -3.48 -1.92 -12.59
C PRO A 22 -4.45 -0.86 -12.04
N HIS A 23 -4.59 0.28 -12.74
CA HIS A 23 -5.51 1.34 -12.33
C HIS A 23 -6.99 0.91 -12.40
N ARG A 24 -7.37 0.13 -13.43
CA ARG A 24 -8.73 -0.43 -13.54
C ARG A 24 -8.99 -1.49 -12.47
N LEU A 25 -7.99 -2.31 -12.17
CA LEU A 25 -8.10 -3.31 -11.12
C LEU A 25 -8.24 -2.65 -9.75
N ALA A 26 -7.44 -1.63 -9.46
CA ALA A 26 -7.52 -0.84 -8.24
C ALA A 26 -8.90 -0.19 -8.09
N HIS A 27 -9.40 0.46 -9.15
CA HIS A 27 -10.74 1.08 -9.14
C HIS A 27 -11.83 0.08 -8.79
N ARG A 28 -11.83 -1.08 -9.48
CA ARG A 28 -12.79 -2.16 -9.24
C ARG A 28 -12.75 -2.67 -7.79
N ASN A 29 -11.56 -2.83 -7.22
CA ASN A 29 -11.39 -3.48 -5.92
C ASN A 29 -11.53 -2.52 -4.73
N TYR A 30 -11.18 -1.25 -4.90
CA TYR A 30 -11.03 -0.30 -3.80
C TYR A 30 -11.78 1.01 -3.99
N GLY A 31 -12.24 1.32 -5.21
CA GLY A 31 -12.68 2.68 -5.56
C GLY A 31 -13.76 3.22 -4.63
N GLU A 32 -14.80 2.45 -4.34
CA GLU A 32 -15.95 2.90 -3.52
C GLU A 32 -15.54 3.16 -2.06
N GLN A 33 -14.75 2.24 -1.50
CA GLN A 33 -14.23 2.36 -0.15
C GLN A 33 -13.25 3.53 -0.05
N VAL A 34 -12.36 3.70 -1.04
CA VAL A 34 -11.39 4.79 -1.08
C VAL A 34 -12.07 6.14 -1.27
N TRP A 35 -13.15 6.21 -2.05
CA TRP A 35 -13.94 7.44 -2.20
C TRP A 35 -14.53 7.90 -0.87
N THR A 36 -15.25 7.01 -0.18
CA THR A 36 -15.82 7.30 1.14
C THR A 36 -14.75 7.78 2.12
N VAL A 37 -13.63 7.06 2.19
CA VAL A 37 -12.53 7.39 3.11
C VAL A 37 -11.81 8.69 2.69
N ALA A 38 -11.65 8.95 1.40
CA ALA A 38 -11.05 10.17 0.87
C ALA A 38 -11.86 11.41 1.29
N GLU A 39 -13.18 11.37 1.13
CA GLU A 39 -14.10 12.42 1.53
C GLU A 39 -14.06 12.65 3.05
N GLU A 40 -14.22 11.60 3.86
CA GLU A 40 -14.20 11.71 5.32
C GLU A 40 -12.87 12.27 5.87
N LYS A 41 -11.76 11.98 5.18
CA LYS A 41 -10.42 12.37 5.65
C LYS A 41 -9.88 13.61 4.97
N GLU A 42 -10.59 14.19 4.02
CA GLU A 42 -10.10 15.30 3.20
C GLU A 42 -8.74 14.96 2.54
N ILE A 43 -8.61 13.74 2.03
CA ILE A 43 -7.44 13.30 1.26
C ILE A 43 -7.87 13.19 -0.21
N PRO A 44 -7.07 13.67 -1.18
CA PRO A 44 -7.41 13.50 -2.59
C PRO A 44 -7.60 12.03 -2.97
N TYR A 45 -8.79 11.69 -3.45
CA TYR A 45 -9.15 10.35 -3.94
C TYR A 45 -8.09 9.79 -4.90
N ALA A 46 -7.70 10.60 -5.89
CA ALA A 46 -6.71 10.25 -6.90
C ALA A 46 -5.35 9.89 -6.29
N TYR A 47 -4.94 10.53 -5.18
CA TYR A 47 -3.69 10.20 -4.49
C TYR A 47 -3.76 8.82 -3.85
N LEU A 48 -4.85 8.52 -3.12
CA LEU A 48 -5.01 7.20 -2.49
C LEU A 48 -5.05 6.09 -3.54
N MET A 49 -5.81 6.27 -4.62
CA MET A 49 -5.88 5.29 -5.70
C MET A 49 -4.54 5.09 -6.41
N ALA A 50 -3.82 6.17 -6.71
CA ALA A 50 -2.49 6.10 -7.28
C ALA A 50 -1.52 5.33 -6.38
N LEU A 51 -1.57 5.59 -5.08
CA LEU A 51 -0.73 4.91 -4.11
C LEU A 51 -1.04 3.41 -4.02
N ILE A 52 -2.31 3.00 -4.04
CA ILE A 52 -2.69 1.58 -4.09
C ILE A 52 -2.11 0.88 -5.32
N VAL A 53 -2.13 1.54 -6.47
CA VAL A 53 -1.51 0.97 -7.68
C VAL A 53 0.00 0.80 -7.51
N LEU A 54 0.70 1.77 -6.92
CA LEU A 54 2.13 1.66 -6.67
C LEU A 54 2.48 0.57 -5.67
N GLU A 55 1.70 0.44 -4.61
CA GLU A 55 2.00 -0.43 -3.47
C GLU A 55 1.58 -1.88 -3.68
N CYS A 56 0.46 -2.12 -4.39
CA CYS A 56 -0.05 -3.48 -4.60
C CYS A 56 -0.63 -3.76 -5.98
N SER A 57 -0.41 -2.89 -6.97
CA SER A 57 -0.96 -3.04 -8.34
C SER A 57 -2.50 -3.12 -8.38
N GLY A 58 -3.20 -2.70 -7.32
CA GLY A 58 -4.65 -2.84 -7.19
C GLY A 58 -5.14 -4.25 -6.84
N GLU A 59 -4.23 -5.18 -6.52
CA GLU A 59 -4.59 -6.55 -6.16
C GLU A 59 -5.35 -6.62 -4.82
N LEU A 60 -6.31 -7.55 -4.73
CA LEU A 60 -7.07 -7.87 -3.53
C LEU A 60 -7.21 -9.40 -3.43
N PRO A 61 -6.62 -10.07 -2.42
CA PRO A 61 -5.78 -9.49 -1.37
C PRO A 61 -4.43 -9.00 -1.88
N CYS A 62 -3.85 -7.98 -1.22
CA CYS A 62 -2.51 -7.52 -1.54
C CYS A 62 -1.44 -8.53 -1.13
N GLY A 63 -0.33 -8.54 -1.88
CA GLY A 63 0.91 -9.17 -1.42
C GLY A 63 1.44 -8.56 -0.12
N ASN A 64 2.38 -9.24 0.52
CA ASN A 64 3.06 -8.77 1.71
C ASN A 64 4.56 -9.09 1.65
N ARG A 65 5.38 -8.29 2.34
CA ARG A 65 6.83 -8.49 2.39
C ARG A 65 7.36 -8.28 3.79
N THR A 66 8.05 -9.27 4.33
CA THR A 66 8.82 -9.12 5.57
C THR A 66 10.14 -8.41 5.28
N GLU A 67 10.45 -7.39 6.07
CA GLU A 67 11.72 -6.66 6.04
C GLU A 67 12.67 -7.19 7.14
N PRO A 68 13.71 -7.97 6.80
CA PRO A 68 14.59 -8.60 7.81
C PRO A 68 15.25 -7.57 8.74
N HIS A 69 15.67 -6.44 8.18
CA HIS A 69 16.29 -5.37 8.95
C HIS A 69 15.32 -4.71 9.95
N VAL A 70 14.02 -4.67 9.64
CA VAL A 70 13.00 -4.18 10.58
C VAL A 70 12.80 -5.19 11.70
N TYR A 71 12.71 -6.48 11.37
CA TYR A 71 12.62 -7.55 12.37
C TYR A 71 13.78 -7.48 13.37
N ASP A 72 15.01 -7.36 12.89
CA ASP A 72 16.21 -7.25 13.74
C ASP A 72 16.16 -6.03 14.67
N ARG A 73 15.70 -4.89 14.15
CA ARG A 73 15.54 -3.67 14.95
C ARG A 73 14.46 -3.83 16.03
N LEU A 74 13.33 -4.46 15.69
CA LEU A 74 12.27 -4.75 16.66
C LEU A 74 12.73 -5.75 17.72
N LYS A 75 13.49 -6.78 17.35
CA LYS A 75 14.08 -7.75 18.28
C LYS A 75 15.04 -7.10 19.27
N LYS A 76 15.89 -6.18 18.80
CA LYS A 76 16.75 -5.35 19.68
C LYS A 76 15.95 -4.49 20.66
N VAL A 77 14.83 -3.92 20.23
CA VAL A 77 13.92 -3.17 21.11
C VAL A 77 13.24 -4.08 22.14
N GLN A 78 12.80 -5.28 21.73
CA GLN A 78 12.19 -6.26 22.62
C GLN A 78 13.18 -6.71 23.72
N GLN A 79 14.43 -7.01 23.33
CA GLN A 79 15.50 -7.39 24.25
C GLN A 79 15.90 -6.21 25.17
N GLY A 80 15.77 -4.98 24.69
CA GLY A 80 16.16 -3.76 25.42
C GLY A 80 17.59 -3.31 25.12
N THR A 81 18.24 -3.90 24.12
CA THR A 81 19.54 -3.43 23.59
C THR A 81 19.39 -2.20 22.69
N LYS A 82 18.15 -1.87 22.31
CA LYS A 82 17.74 -0.60 21.69
C LYS A 82 16.56 0.00 22.46
N SER A 83 16.58 1.30 22.72
CA SER A 83 15.52 1.98 23.51
C SER A 83 14.16 2.03 22.79
N SER A 84 14.18 2.32 21.49
CA SER A 84 13.00 2.37 20.63
C SER A 84 13.34 2.18 19.15
N TYR A 85 12.31 1.90 18.35
CA TYR A 85 12.35 1.97 16.90
C TYR A 85 11.11 2.72 16.41
N GLN A 86 11.31 3.93 15.88
CA GLN A 86 10.22 4.90 15.66
C GLN A 86 9.37 5.06 16.93
N HIS A 87 8.05 4.90 16.87
CA HIS A 87 7.13 4.94 18.02
C HIS A 87 7.13 3.64 18.86
N VAL A 88 7.80 2.59 18.40
CA VAL A 88 7.78 1.28 19.08
C VAL A 88 8.74 1.27 20.27
N LYS A 89 8.21 0.89 21.43
CA LYS A 89 8.94 0.75 22.70
C LYS A 89 8.86 -0.70 23.19
N LYS A 90 9.78 -1.09 24.08
CA LYS A 90 9.83 -2.44 24.68
C LYS A 90 8.49 -2.91 25.23
N LYS A 91 7.68 -2.02 25.82
CA LYS A 91 6.34 -2.35 26.35
C LYS A 91 5.37 -2.90 25.29
N HIS A 92 5.51 -2.49 24.03
CA HIS A 92 4.68 -2.99 22.94
C HIS A 92 5.07 -4.41 22.50
N LEU A 93 6.33 -4.81 22.75
CA LEU A 93 6.91 -6.04 22.20
C LEU A 93 7.10 -7.16 23.23
N LYS A 94 7.03 -6.86 24.54
CA LYS A 94 7.41 -7.76 25.64
C LYS A 94 6.74 -9.14 25.59
N LYS A 95 5.53 -9.25 25.02
CA LYS A 95 4.74 -10.49 24.96
C LYS A 95 4.65 -11.10 23.56
N LEU A 96 5.34 -10.55 22.57
CA LEU A 96 5.27 -11.05 21.19
C LEU A 96 6.22 -12.23 20.98
N SER A 97 5.72 -13.27 20.31
CA SER A 97 6.56 -14.34 19.75
C SER A 97 7.41 -13.82 18.59
N ASP A 98 8.36 -14.63 18.13
CA ASP A 98 9.13 -14.32 16.91
C ASP A 98 8.21 -14.14 15.69
N GLU A 99 7.13 -14.91 15.59
CA GLU A 99 6.10 -14.72 14.55
C GLU A 99 5.37 -13.37 14.73
N GLY A 100 5.03 -12.98 15.96
CA GLY A 100 4.46 -11.67 16.25
C GLY A 100 5.39 -10.53 15.83
N LEU A 101 6.69 -10.64 16.10
CA LEU A 101 7.69 -9.67 15.63
C LEU A 101 7.80 -9.67 14.09
N LYS A 102 7.74 -10.85 13.45
CA LYS A 102 7.74 -10.96 11.99
C LYS A 102 6.53 -10.26 11.38
N ASN A 103 5.34 -10.44 11.96
CA ASN A 103 4.12 -9.75 11.52
C ASN A 103 4.24 -8.22 11.63
N LEU A 104 4.87 -7.71 12.69
CA LEU A 104 5.18 -6.27 12.80
C LEU A 104 6.22 -5.79 11.79
N ALA A 105 7.13 -6.67 11.37
CA ALA A 105 8.16 -6.38 10.37
C ALA A 105 7.72 -6.63 8.92
N THR A 106 6.43 -6.92 8.69
CA THR A 106 5.87 -7.15 7.35
C THR A 106 5.00 -5.98 6.91
N SER A 107 5.04 -5.62 5.63
CA SER A 107 4.11 -4.66 5.01
C SER A 107 2.75 -5.32 4.69
N TRP A 108 1.65 -4.61 4.93
CA TRP A 108 0.30 -5.15 4.80
C TRP A 108 -0.66 -4.19 4.11
N GLY A 109 -1.66 -4.77 3.45
CA GLY A 109 -2.82 -4.04 2.94
C GLY A 109 -2.52 -3.19 1.70
N PRO A 110 -3.50 -2.37 1.30
CA PRO A 110 -3.49 -1.67 0.00
C PRO A 110 -2.46 -0.55 -0.08
N PHE A 111 -2.01 -0.04 1.07
CA PHE A 111 -0.96 0.97 1.17
C PHE A 111 0.34 0.42 1.74
N GLN A 112 0.50 -0.91 1.80
CA GLN A 112 1.71 -1.60 2.28
C GLN A 112 2.28 -1.05 3.59
N LEU A 113 1.41 -0.71 4.56
CA LEU A 113 1.84 -0.26 5.87
C LEU A 113 2.61 -1.36 6.60
N MET A 114 3.74 -1.00 7.20
CA MET A 114 4.49 -1.92 8.06
C MET A 114 3.66 -2.26 9.29
N GLY A 115 3.65 -3.54 9.70
CA GLY A 115 2.83 -4.02 10.81
C GLY A 115 3.04 -3.26 12.12
N TYR A 116 4.25 -2.78 12.39
CA TYR A 116 4.53 -1.95 13.57
C TYR A 116 3.81 -0.60 13.55
N GLN A 117 3.39 -0.08 12.40
CA GLN A 117 2.60 1.15 12.28
C GLN A 117 1.18 0.97 12.82
N ALA A 118 0.64 -0.26 12.90
CA ALA A 118 -0.63 -0.51 13.58
C ALA A 118 -0.62 -0.06 15.05
N ILE A 119 0.55 -0.14 15.71
CA ILE A 119 0.72 0.32 17.10
C ILE A 119 0.48 1.83 17.21
N GLU A 120 0.90 2.62 16.22
CA GLU A 120 0.69 4.07 16.20
C GLU A 120 -0.80 4.44 16.08
N LEU A 121 -1.56 3.57 15.40
CA LEU A 121 -2.98 3.72 15.16
C LEU A 121 -3.85 3.13 16.28
N ASN A 122 -3.23 2.63 17.37
CA ASN A 122 -3.91 1.86 18.42
C ASN A 122 -4.75 0.71 17.85
N SER A 123 -4.19 -0.02 16.88
CA SER A 123 -4.85 -1.07 16.11
C SER A 123 -3.93 -2.29 16.00
N THR A 124 -4.37 -3.36 15.33
CA THR A 124 -3.63 -4.61 15.16
C THR A 124 -3.15 -4.82 13.73
N VAL A 125 -2.19 -5.73 13.56
CA VAL A 125 -1.79 -6.20 12.22
C VAL A 125 -2.98 -6.82 11.47
N SER A 126 -3.91 -7.46 12.19
CA SER A 126 -5.08 -8.06 11.58
C SER A 126 -6.03 -7.02 10.98
N ASP A 127 -6.12 -5.84 11.60
CA ASP A 127 -7.01 -4.79 11.12
C ASP A 127 -6.42 -4.12 9.86
N ILE A 128 -5.11 -3.78 9.87
CA ILE A 128 -4.48 -3.11 8.72
C ILE A 128 -4.41 -4.00 7.46
N ARG A 129 -4.45 -5.34 7.62
CA ARG A 129 -4.50 -6.29 6.50
C ARG A 129 -5.91 -6.64 6.06
N SER A 130 -6.94 -6.26 6.83
CA SER A 130 -8.32 -6.64 6.50
C SER A 130 -8.84 -5.83 5.32
N THR A 131 -9.74 -6.42 4.56
CA THR A 131 -10.42 -5.73 3.45
C THR A 131 -11.40 -4.66 3.97
N GLU A 132 -11.90 -4.83 5.18
CA GLU A 132 -12.88 -3.93 5.81
C GLU A 132 -12.22 -2.64 6.34
N LEU A 133 -11.03 -2.75 6.94
CA LEU A 133 -10.39 -1.65 7.67
C LEU A 133 -9.07 -1.19 7.05
N GLY A 134 -8.45 -1.96 6.16
CA GLY A 134 -7.12 -1.66 5.61
C GLY A 134 -7.04 -0.29 4.92
N VAL A 135 -8.07 0.08 4.15
CA VAL A 135 -8.13 1.40 3.49
C VAL A 135 -8.28 2.52 4.53
N GLU A 136 -9.23 2.38 5.44
CA GLU A 136 -9.52 3.36 6.50
C GLU A 136 -8.29 3.64 7.38
N LEU A 137 -7.66 2.56 7.87
CA LEU A 137 -6.47 2.62 8.72
C LEU A 137 -5.27 3.18 7.98
N GLY A 138 -5.09 2.77 6.72
CA GLY A 138 -4.06 3.29 5.83
C GLY A 138 -4.18 4.80 5.63
N ALA A 139 -5.35 5.25 5.20
CA ALA A 139 -5.62 6.68 4.98
C ALA A 139 -5.48 7.50 6.27
N ARG A 140 -5.84 6.94 7.43
CA ARG A 140 -5.60 7.59 8.74
C ARG A 140 -4.12 7.76 9.04
N TRP A 141 -3.29 6.75 8.78
CA TRP A 141 -1.84 6.85 8.94
C TRP A 141 -1.24 7.89 7.97
N ILE A 142 -1.69 7.88 6.72
CA ILE A 142 -1.33 8.84 5.67
C ILE A 142 -1.63 10.28 6.11
N LYS A 143 -2.87 10.56 6.54
CA LYS A 143 -3.30 11.88 7.04
C LYS A 143 -2.39 12.36 8.15
N LYS A 144 -2.13 11.48 9.11
CA LYS A 144 -1.33 11.80 10.30
C LYS A 144 0.12 12.16 9.95
N ASN A 145 0.73 11.44 9.01
CA ASN A 145 2.18 11.55 8.75
C ASN A 145 2.53 12.62 7.70
N TYR A 146 1.66 12.85 6.72
CA TYR A 146 1.93 13.84 5.66
C TYR A 146 0.65 14.41 5.01
N GLY A 147 -0.48 14.40 5.72
CA GLY A 147 -1.72 15.05 5.26
C GLY A 147 -1.57 16.55 4.97
N ASN A 148 -0.67 17.24 5.69
CA ASN A 148 -0.36 18.65 5.42
C ASN A 148 0.32 18.86 4.07
N ASP A 149 1.12 17.91 3.60
CA ASP A 149 1.72 17.97 2.26
C ASP A 149 0.66 17.77 1.19
N LEU A 150 -0.26 16.82 1.41
CA LEU A 150 -1.40 16.57 0.51
C LEU A 150 -2.30 17.80 0.40
N LYS A 151 -2.64 18.42 1.54
CA LYS A 151 -3.44 19.66 1.56
C LYS A 151 -2.76 20.82 0.84
N ALA A 152 -1.44 20.89 0.88
CA ALA A 152 -0.65 21.91 0.21
C ALA A 152 -0.33 21.57 -1.26
N GLY A 153 -0.88 20.49 -1.82
CA GLY A 153 -0.58 20.05 -3.20
C GLY A 153 0.85 19.55 -3.40
N ARG A 154 1.60 19.28 -2.33
CA ARG A 154 2.99 18.77 -2.39
C ARG A 154 3.00 17.25 -2.58
N PHE A 155 2.41 16.78 -3.67
CA PHE A 155 2.25 15.35 -3.95
C PHE A 155 3.59 14.62 -4.15
N LYS A 156 4.60 15.29 -4.71
CA LYS A 156 5.96 14.74 -4.82
C LYS A 156 6.54 14.39 -3.45
N ASP A 157 6.38 15.29 -2.48
CA ASP A 157 6.83 15.06 -1.11
C ASP A 157 6.03 13.94 -0.46
N ALA A 158 4.72 13.90 -0.66
CA ALA A 158 3.87 12.87 -0.07
C ALA A 158 4.23 11.45 -0.57
N PHE A 159 4.40 11.26 -1.88
CA PHE A 159 4.85 9.97 -2.43
C PHE A 159 6.25 9.59 -1.93
N HIS A 160 7.19 10.54 -1.90
CA HIS A 160 8.53 10.26 -1.42
C HIS A 160 8.55 9.94 0.08
N LYS A 161 7.73 10.61 0.89
CA LYS A 161 7.54 10.32 2.31
C LYS A 161 6.92 8.95 2.54
N HIS A 162 5.95 8.53 1.72
CA HIS A 162 5.41 7.19 1.80
C HIS A 162 6.51 6.14 1.57
N ASN A 163 7.29 6.30 0.50
CA ASN A 163 8.30 5.33 0.09
C ASN A 163 9.55 5.30 0.99
N THR A 164 9.97 6.45 1.51
CA THR A 164 11.29 6.60 2.17
C THR A 164 11.22 7.13 3.60
N GLY A 165 10.07 7.68 4.02
CA GLY A 165 9.92 8.43 5.26
C GLY A 165 10.49 9.85 5.22
N GLN A 166 10.94 10.36 4.07
CA GLN A 166 11.56 11.70 3.93
C GLN A 166 10.89 12.51 2.80
N PRO A 167 10.89 13.87 2.87
CA PRO A 167 10.44 14.71 1.76
C PRO A 167 11.30 14.50 0.51
N TYR A 168 10.79 14.94 -0.65
CA TYR A 168 11.52 14.83 -1.90
C TYR A 168 12.81 15.67 -1.83
N PRO A 169 13.96 15.15 -2.28
CA PRO A 169 15.23 15.86 -2.17
C PRO A 169 15.23 17.18 -2.96
N ALA A 170 15.73 18.25 -2.33
CA ALA A 170 15.80 19.58 -2.93
C ALA A 170 16.77 19.66 -4.13
N ASP A 171 17.75 18.75 -4.19
CA ASP A 171 18.68 18.60 -5.33
C ASP A 171 18.05 17.88 -6.53
N GLY A 172 16.77 17.48 -6.43
CA GLY A 172 16.01 16.83 -7.48
C GLY A 172 16.35 15.36 -7.69
N LYS A 173 17.25 14.77 -6.90
CA LYS A 173 17.70 13.38 -7.07
C LYS A 173 17.00 12.47 -6.06
N PRO A 174 16.01 11.65 -6.46
CA PRO A 174 15.25 10.84 -5.54
C PRO A 174 16.16 9.81 -4.85
N LYS A 175 16.12 9.78 -3.51
CA LYS A 175 16.90 8.82 -2.70
C LYS A 175 16.03 7.61 -2.38
N THR A 176 15.68 6.84 -3.40
CA THR A 176 14.86 5.62 -3.28
C THR A 176 15.39 4.53 -4.20
N HIS A 177 14.99 3.28 -3.94
CA HIS A 177 15.28 2.13 -4.78
C HIS A 177 14.69 2.25 -6.18
N ASP A 178 13.54 2.91 -6.32
CA ASP A 178 12.89 3.16 -7.60
C ASP A 178 12.80 4.67 -7.88
N PRO A 179 13.69 5.24 -8.72
CA PRO A 179 13.70 6.66 -9.00
C PRO A 179 12.42 7.16 -9.68
N GLU A 180 11.68 6.28 -10.34
CA GLU A 180 10.43 6.61 -11.04
C GLU A 180 9.20 6.50 -10.15
N TYR A 181 9.33 6.02 -8.91
CA TYR A 181 8.20 5.83 -7.99
C TYR A 181 7.31 7.07 -7.90
N VAL A 182 7.93 8.26 -7.73
CA VAL A 182 7.20 9.53 -7.60
C VAL A 182 6.55 9.94 -8.92
N ASN A 183 7.25 9.80 -10.04
CA ASN A 183 6.71 10.15 -11.36
C ASN A 183 5.52 9.27 -11.73
N ARG A 184 5.61 7.96 -11.47
CA ARG A 184 4.48 7.04 -11.67
C ARG A 184 3.30 7.37 -10.77
N GLY A 185 3.54 7.77 -9.52
CA GLY A 185 2.49 8.20 -8.60
C GLY A 185 1.71 9.40 -9.14
N LEU A 186 2.43 10.43 -9.61
CA LEU A 186 1.80 11.60 -10.26
C LEU A 186 1.02 11.20 -11.52
N HIS A 187 1.60 10.33 -12.36
CA HIS A 187 0.92 9.84 -13.55
C HIS A 187 -0.39 9.10 -13.23
N TYR A 188 -0.40 8.24 -12.20
CA TYR A 188 -1.64 7.59 -11.79
C TYR A 188 -2.65 8.56 -11.18
N MET A 189 -2.20 9.61 -10.49
CA MET A 189 -3.11 10.66 -10.03
C MET A 189 -3.82 11.34 -11.21
N GLU A 190 -3.11 11.63 -12.31
CA GLU A 190 -3.71 12.19 -13.52
C GLU A 190 -4.79 11.25 -14.08
N ILE A 191 -4.51 9.95 -14.14
CA ILE A 191 -5.49 8.92 -14.57
C ILE A 191 -6.75 8.95 -13.69
N PHE A 192 -6.58 8.89 -12.37
CA PHE A 192 -7.71 8.87 -11.42
C PHE A 192 -8.42 10.23 -11.26
N SER A 193 -7.91 11.29 -11.88
CA SER A 193 -8.57 12.60 -11.94
C SER A 193 -9.54 12.74 -13.14
N THR A 194 -9.57 11.75 -14.03
CA THR A 194 -10.45 11.73 -15.21
C THR A 194 -11.89 11.33 -14.85
N GLU A 195 -12.83 11.65 -15.75
CA GLU A 195 -14.25 11.29 -15.60
C GLU A 195 -14.50 9.78 -15.47
N GLU A 196 -13.61 8.93 -15.99
CA GLU A 196 -13.73 7.45 -15.91
C GLU A 196 -13.73 6.93 -14.47
N TYR A 197 -13.14 7.68 -13.53
CA TYR A 197 -12.89 7.24 -12.15
C TYR A 197 -13.60 8.10 -11.09
N ARG A 198 -14.59 8.91 -11.49
CA ARG A 198 -15.36 9.71 -10.55
C ARG A 198 -16.45 8.89 -9.87
N TYR A 199 -16.67 9.21 -8.60
CA TYR A 199 -17.81 8.80 -7.79
C TYR A 199 -18.72 9.99 -7.53
#